data_AF-A0A821YJF7-F1
#
_entry.id   AF-A0A821YJF7-F1
#
_cell.length_a   1.000
_cell.length_b   1.000
_cell.length_c   1.000
_cell.angle_alpha   90.00
_cell.angle_beta   90.00
_cell.angle_gamma   90.00
#
_symmetry.space_group_name_H-M   'P 1'
#
loop_
_entity.id
_entity.type
_entity.pdbx_description
1 polymer ?
#
loop_
_entity_poly.entity_id
_entity_poly.type
_entity_poly.pdbx_seq_one_letter_code
_entity_poly.pdbx_strand_id
1 'polypeptide(L)'
;MHVAIFCLVLLFVATHGLPTPYKSQNSCGYDSCNLGKPDKLNVHIVAHTHDDVGWLKTVDQYYYGSRSEIVNRGVQYILDSVVSALLDNPDRRYIYVEMAFFWRWWNEQSNDTRNAVKQLVNE
;
A
#
# COMPACT_ATOMS: atom_id res chain seq x y z
N MET A 1 -16.95 -28.60 -58.26
CA MET A 1 -16.68 -29.67 -57.27
C MET A 1 -15.29 -29.40 -56.68
N HIS A 2 -15.15 -28.38 -55.82
CA HIS A 2 -15.28 -28.49 -54.36
C HIS A 2 -14.52 -29.70 -53.82
N VAL A 3 -13.27 -29.50 -53.37
CA VAL A 3 -12.77 -29.66 -51.99
C VAL A 3 -11.30 -29.19 -51.99
N ALA A 4 -11.04 -27.88 -51.86
CA ALA A 4 -9.68 -27.36 -51.70
C ALA A 4 -9.67 -25.95 -51.10
N ILE A 5 -10.55 -25.64 -50.15
CA ILE A 5 -10.58 -24.35 -49.46
C ILE A 5 -11.03 -24.63 -48.02
N PHE A 6 -10.33 -24.06 -47.04
CA PHE A 6 -10.48 -24.21 -45.57
C PHE A 6 -9.50 -25.15 -44.84
N CYS A 7 -8.20 -25.03 -45.11
CA CYS A 7 -7.17 -25.39 -44.11
C CYS A 7 -6.11 -24.29 -43.91
N LEU A 8 -6.43 -23.03 -44.27
CA LEU A 8 -5.45 -21.94 -44.34
C LEU A 8 -5.98 -20.61 -43.76
N VAL A 9 -6.73 -20.69 -42.66
CA VAL A 9 -7.09 -19.51 -41.84
C VAL A 9 -6.81 -19.83 -40.37
N LEU A 10 -5.54 -20.10 -40.07
CA LEU A 10 -5.08 -20.42 -38.70
C LEU A 10 -3.97 -19.48 -38.19
N LEU A 11 -3.73 -18.31 -38.80
CA LEU A 11 -2.52 -17.52 -38.48
C LEU A 11 -2.67 -16.01 -38.30
N PHE A 12 -3.88 -15.46 -38.14
CA PHE A 12 -4.02 -14.03 -37.80
C PHE A 12 -5.14 -13.78 -36.78
N VAL A 13 -4.95 -14.27 -35.56
CA VAL A 13 -5.67 -13.72 -34.39
C VAL A 13 -4.61 -13.19 -33.42
N ALA A 14 -4.39 -11.90 -33.58
CA ALA A 14 -3.81 -10.95 -32.64
C ALA A 14 -2.97 -11.53 -31.50
N THR A 15 -1.64 -11.45 -31.69
CA THR A 15 -0.70 -11.28 -30.59
C THR A 15 -1.01 -9.97 -29.87
N HIS A 16 -2.08 -9.96 -29.07
CA HIS A 16 -2.13 -9.06 -27.94
C HIS A 16 -0.99 -9.55 -27.06
N GLY A 17 0.12 -8.83 -27.07
CA GLY A 17 1.14 -9.02 -26.07
C GLY A 17 0.42 -9.03 -24.73
N LEU A 18 0.45 -10.18 -24.05
CA LEU A 18 0.07 -10.23 -22.66
C LEU A 18 0.80 -9.06 -21.98
N PRO A 19 0.14 -8.25 -21.14
CA PRO A 19 0.86 -7.30 -20.31
C PRO A 19 1.96 -8.10 -19.65
N THR A 20 3.21 -7.77 -19.96
CA THR A 20 4.32 -8.33 -19.20
C THR A 20 3.99 -8.01 -17.74
N PRO A 21 4.03 -8.98 -16.82
CA PRO A 21 3.89 -8.64 -15.41
C PRO A 21 4.92 -7.55 -15.16
N TYR A 22 4.45 -6.36 -14.77
CA TYR A 22 5.33 -5.27 -14.38
C TYR A 22 6.15 -5.85 -13.23
N LYS A 23 7.37 -6.27 -13.55
CA LYS A 23 8.35 -6.69 -12.55
C LYS A 23 8.64 -5.41 -11.82
N SER A 24 7.93 -5.20 -10.71
CA SER A 24 8.37 -4.27 -9.68
C SER A 24 9.83 -4.63 -9.43
N GLN A 25 10.73 -3.76 -9.91
CA GLN A 25 12.08 -3.75 -9.37
C GLN A 25 11.84 -3.41 -7.92
N ASN A 26 11.97 -4.37 -7.02
CA ASN A 26 11.93 -4.13 -5.57
C ASN A 26 13.12 -3.20 -5.26
N SER A 27 12.99 -1.92 -5.54
CA SER A 27 13.89 -0.88 -5.06
C SER A 27 13.40 -0.57 -3.68
N CYS A 28 14.20 -0.85 -2.65
CA CYS A 28 13.89 -0.39 -1.30
C CYS A 28 15.01 0.54 -0.84
N GLY A 29 14.72 1.35 0.18
CA GLY A 29 15.69 2.31 0.71
C GLY A 29 15.87 3.54 -0.19
N TYR A 30 17.11 4.02 -0.34
CA TYR A 30 17.36 5.26 -1.08
C TYR A 30 17.04 5.15 -2.58
N ASP A 31 17.08 3.95 -3.14
CA ASP A 31 16.81 3.72 -4.56
C ASP A 31 15.33 3.92 -4.92
N SER A 32 14.40 3.84 -3.96
CA SER A 32 12.97 4.11 -4.18
C SER A 32 12.56 5.56 -3.94
N CYS A 33 13.51 6.43 -3.56
CA CYS A 33 13.23 7.82 -3.24
C CYS A 33 12.91 8.63 -4.50
N ASN A 34 11.85 9.45 -4.42
CA ASN A 34 11.57 10.46 -5.44
C ASN A 34 12.51 11.66 -5.24
N LEU A 35 13.53 11.78 -6.11
CA LEU A 35 14.52 12.84 -6.06
C LEU A 35 14.00 14.22 -6.54
N GLY A 36 12.77 14.27 -7.06
CA GLY A 36 12.21 15.49 -7.63
C GLY A 36 12.87 15.91 -8.95
N LYS A 37 12.77 17.19 -9.28
CA LYS A 37 13.31 17.80 -10.51
C LYS A 37 14.39 18.83 -10.14
N PRO A 38 15.65 18.69 -10.63
CA PRO A 38 16.77 19.54 -10.21
C PRO A 38 16.53 21.06 -10.35
N ASP A 39 15.84 21.47 -11.41
CA ASP A 39 15.65 22.89 -11.74
C ASP A 39 14.26 23.42 -11.35
N LYS A 40 13.62 22.79 -10.36
CA LYS A 40 12.31 23.23 -9.85
C LYS A 40 12.30 23.27 -8.33
N LEU A 41 11.37 24.05 -7.78
CA LEU A 41 10.99 23.87 -6.38
C LEU A 41 10.33 22.49 -6.23
N ASN A 42 10.92 21.65 -5.38
CA ASN A 42 10.37 20.36 -5.02
C ASN A 42 9.69 20.48 -3.65
N VAL A 43 8.39 20.16 -3.60
CA VAL A 43 7.61 20.13 -2.37
C VAL A 43 7.32 18.67 -2.04
N HIS A 44 7.89 18.20 -0.93
CA HIS A 44 7.69 16.83 -0.45
C HIS A 44 6.58 16.83 0.61
N ILE A 45 5.45 16.21 0.28
CA ILE A 45 4.33 16.04 1.22
C ILE A 45 4.54 14.71 1.95
N VAL A 46 4.74 14.77 3.26
CA VAL A 46 4.96 13.60 4.10
C VAL A 46 3.71 13.34 4.92
N ALA A 47 2.88 12.40 4.47
CA ALA A 47 1.68 11.99 5.21
C ALA A 47 2.09 11.14 6.43
N HIS A 48 1.54 11.48 7.59
CA HIS A 48 1.82 10.80 8.86
C HIS A 48 0.64 10.93 9.83
N THR A 49 0.68 10.13 10.90
CA THR A 49 -0.13 10.31 12.11
C THR A 49 0.81 10.42 13.31
N HIS A 50 0.35 11.04 14.38
CA HIS A 50 1.03 11.05 15.66
C HIS A 50 0.13 10.32 16.66
N ASP A 51 0.52 9.09 17.01
CA ASP A 51 -0.29 8.18 17.81
C ASP A 51 0.32 8.01 19.20
N ASP A 52 -0.01 8.88 20.14
CA ASP A 52 0.51 8.81 21.51
C ASP A 52 0.25 7.44 22.15
N VAL A 53 1.32 6.76 22.58
CA VAL A 53 1.26 5.47 23.29
C VAL A 53 0.87 5.69 24.75
N GLY A 54 -0.32 6.27 24.95
CA GLY A 54 -0.82 6.74 26.22
C GLY A 54 -0.59 8.24 26.43
N TRP A 55 -1.68 8.97 26.66
CA TRP A 55 -1.67 10.40 27.00
C TRP A 55 -2.97 10.74 27.76
N LEU A 56 -4.03 11.13 27.04
CA LEU A 56 -5.36 11.36 27.64
C LEU A 56 -6.18 10.07 27.75
N LYS A 57 -5.86 9.08 26.92
CA LYS A 57 -6.43 7.73 26.93
C LYS A 57 -5.32 6.73 27.19
N THR A 58 -5.68 5.55 27.69
CA THR A 58 -4.72 4.43 27.78
C THR A 58 -4.38 3.92 26.38
N VAL A 59 -3.29 3.14 26.28
CA VAL A 59 -2.87 2.49 25.02
C VAL A 59 -4.04 1.74 24.37
N ASP A 60 -4.71 0.86 25.11
CA ASP A 60 -5.82 0.06 24.55
C ASP A 60 -7.03 0.92 24.16
N GLN A 61 -7.28 2.01 24.89
CA GLN A 61 -8.37 2.94 24.55
C GLN A 61 -8.07 3.70 23.25
N TYR A 62 -6.82 4.11 23.03
CA TYR A 62 -6.38 4.67 21.75
C TYR A 62 -6.40 3.62 20.64
N TYR A 63 -5.98 2.39 20.91
CA TYR A 63 -5.93 1.34 19.91
C TYR A 63 -7.34 0.98 19.40
N TYR A 64 -8.23 0.62 20.32
CA TYR A 64 -9.59 0.18 19.98
C TYR A 64 -10.57 1.32 19.71
N GLY A 65 -10.20 2.57 20.00
CA GLY A 65 -11.10 3.72 19.81
C GLY A 65 -12.20 3.87 20.88
N SER A 66 -12.08 3.17 22.01
CA SER A 66 -13.03 3.32 23.13
C SER A 66 -12.85 4.67 23.84
N ARG A 67 -13.83 5.10 24.64
CA ARG A 67 -13.84 6.42 25.29
C ARG A 67 -13.69 7.60 24.32
N SER A 68 -14.46 7.55 23.24
CA SER A 68 -14.42 8.57 22.18
C SER A 68 -14.88 9.96 22.67
N GLU A 69 -15.57 10.04 23.80
CA GLU A 69 -15.93 11.28 24.49
C GLU A 69 -14.73 12.06 25.04
N ILE A 70 -13.60 11.39 25.31
CA ILE A 70 -12.35 12.05 25.72
C ILE A 70 -11.60 12.54 24.48
N VAL A 71 -11.31 11.60 23.58
CA VAL A 71 -10.67 11.85 22.28
C VAL A 71 -11.20 10.82 21.27
N ASN A 72 -11.85 11.31 20.20
CA ASN A 72 -12.39 10.50 19.11
C ASN A 72 -11.26 10.07 18.15
N ARG A 73 -10.49 9.06 18.56
CA ARG A 73 -9.38 8.44 17.81
C ARG A 73 -9.31 6.95 18.11
N GLY A 74 -9.08 6.15 17.06
CA GLY A 74 -8.85 4.70 17.13
C GLY A 74 -7.74 4.28 16.16
N VAL A 75 -6.60 3.81 16.67
CA VAL A 75 -5.39 3.56 15.87
C VAL A 75 -5.56 2.40 14.90
N GLN A 76 -6.30 1.35 15.28
CA GLN A 76 -6.55 0.21 14.37
C GLN A 76 -7.19 0.68 13.05
N TYR A 77 -8.14 1.61 13.12
CA TYR A 77 -8.85 2.14 11.95
C TYR A 77 -7.96 3.04 11.09
N ILE A 78 -7.01 3.75 11.71
CA ILE A 78 -6.00 4.53 10.99
C ILE A 78 -5.16 3.57 10.14
N LEU A 79 -4.60 2.53 10.74
CA LEU A 79 -3.76 1.54 10.04
C LEU A 79 -4.53 0.82 8.93
N ASP A 80 -5.76 0.37 9.19
CA ASP A 80 -6.61 -0.28 8.18
C ASP A 80 -6.82 0.64 6.96
N SER A 81 -7.18 1.90 7.22
CA SER A 81 -7.44 2.88 6.16
C SER A 81 -6.19 3.27 5.37
N VAL A 82 -5.04 3.38 6.05
CA VAL A 82 -3.75 3.69 5.41
C VAL A 82 -3.36 2.55 4.48
N VAL A 83 -3.46 1.29 4.91
CA VAL A 83 -3.12 0.14 4.05
C VAL A 83 -4.02 0.12 2.81
N SER A 84 -5.34 0.28 2.97
CA SER A 84 -6.24 0.39 1.82
C SER A 84 -5.86 1.54 0.90
N ALA A 85 -5.59 2.72 1.45
CA ALA A 85 -5.26 3.89 0.66
C ALA A 85 -3.93 3.73 -0.11
N LEU A 86 -2.93 3.07 0.46
CA LEU A 86 -1.64 2.82 -0.20
C LEU A 86 -1.80 1.82 -1.34
N LEU A 87 -2.59 0.74 -1.15
CA LEU A 87 -2.86 -0.24 -2.19
C LEU A 87 -3.64 0.35 -3.37
N ASP A 88 -4.51 1.33 -3.11
CA ASP A 88 -5.31 1.99 -4.16
C ASP A 88 -4.49 2.90 -5.08
N ASN A 89 -3.33 3.40 -4.63
CA ASN A 89 -2.51 4.29 -5.45
C ASN A 89 -1.00 4.15 -5.12
N PRO A 90 -0.18 3.61 -6.05
CA PRO A 90 1.23 3.35 -5.83
C PRO A 90 2.11 4.62 -5.71
N ASP A 91 1.58 5.81 -6.01
CA ASP A 91 2.28 7.09 -5.77
C ASP A 91 2.12 7.59 -4.33
N ARG A 92 1.18 7.03 -3.56
CA ARG A 92 0.98 7.43 -2.15
C ARG A 92 2.14 6.92 -1.30
N ARG A 93 2.49 7.71 -0.30
CA ARG A 93 3.50 7.38 0.71
C ARG A 93 2.95 7.73 2.08
N TYR A 94 3.34 6.95 3.08
CA TYR A 94 2.95 7.18 4.46
C TYR A 94 4.07 6.76 5.39
N ILE A 95 4.30 7.52 6.45
CA ILE A 95 5.22 7.12 7.53
C ILE A 95 4.44 6.77 8.79
N TYR A 96 4.87 5.73 9.48
CA TYR A 96 4.32 5.29 10.76
C TYR A 96 5.45 5.05 11.76
N VAL A 97 5.27 5.48 13.02
CA VAL A 97 6.38 5.53 13.99
C VAL A 97 6.16 4.60 15.17
N GLU A 98 4.95 4.56 15.74
CA GLU A 98 4.72 3.97 17.06
C GLU A 98 4.54 2.44 17.02
N MET A 99 5.67 1.72 17.07
CA MET A 99 5.69 0.25 16.95
C MET A 99 4.87 -0.50 17.99
N ALA A 100 4.55 0.09 19.14
CA ALA A 100 3.65 -0.51 20.12
C ALA A 100 2.25 -0.78 19.55
N PHE A 101 1.71 0.20 18.81
CA PHE A 101 0.44 0.04 18.12
C PHE A 101 0.57 -0.81 16.87
N PHE A 102 1.59 -0.57 16.05
CA PHE A 102 1.82 -1.34 14.83
C PHE A 102 1.97 -2.84 15.11
N TRP A 103 2.73 -3.21 16.15
CA TRP A 103 2.92 -4.60 16.55
C TRP A 103 1.63 -5.27 17.01
N ARG A 104 0.82 -4.55 17.80
CA ARG A 104 -0.50 -5.05 18.20
C ARG A 104 -1.39 -5.29 16.99
N TRP A 105 -1.51 -4.28 16.12
CA TRP A 105 -2.26 -4.38 14.87
C TRP A 105 -1.77 -5.54 14.01
N TRP A 106 -0.47 -5.64 13.80
CA TRP A 106 0.17 -6.70 13.03
C TRP A 106 -0.21 -8.11 13.50
N ASN A 107 -0.25 -8.32 14.82
CA ASN A 107 -0.61 -9.60 15.41
C ASN A 107 -2.08 -9.99 15.19
N GLU A 108 -2.96 -9.02 15.00
CA GLU A 108 -4.39 -9.22 14.72
C GLU A 108 -4.68 -9.42 13.22
N GLN A 109 -3.73 -9.16 12.33
CA GLN A 109 -3.94 -9.22 10.87
C GLN A 109 -3.93 -10.63 10.28
N SER A 110 -4.70 -10.79 9.18
CA SER A 110 -4.66 -11.96 8.31
C SER A 110 -3.33 -12.07 7.56
N ASN A 111 -3.03 -13.27 7.03
CA ASN A 111 -1.84 -13.46 6.20
C ASN A 111 -1.85 -12.57 4.95
N ASP A 112 -3.02 -12.35 4.35
CA ASP A 112 -3.16 -11.51 3.16
C ASP A 112 -2.80 -10.05 3.47
N THR A 113 -3.34 -9.48 4.55
CA THR A 113 -2.98 -8.12 4.98
C THR A 113 -1.50 -8.01 5.34
N ARG A 114 -0.94 -9.00 6.04
CA ARG A 114 0.50 -9.02 6.36
C ARG A 114 1.37 -9.06 5.10
N ASN A 115 0.95 -9.81 4.08
CA ASN A 115 1.66 -9.88 2.81
C ASN A 115 1.56 -8.57 2.03
N ALA A 116 0.38 -7.94 2.01
CA ALA A 116 0.19 -6.62 1.40
C ALA A 116 1.08 -5.56 2.05
N VAL A 117 1.13 -5.51 3.39
CA VAL A 117 2.02 -4.58 4.11
C VAL A 117 3.50 -4.86 3.82
N LYS A 118 3.93 -6.13 3.80
CA LYS A 118 5.30 -6.48 3.43
C LYS A 118 5.62 -6.03 2.00
N GLN A 119 4.67 -6.13 1.08
CA GLN A 119 4.85 -5.62 -0.27
C GLN A 119 5.05 -4.10 -0.24
N LEU A 120 4.14 -3.35 0.39
CA LEU A 120 4.21 -1.88 0.50
C LEU A 120 5.52 -1.38 1.14
N VAL A 121 6.10 -2.15 2.08
CA VAL A 121 7.38 -1.81 2.72
C VAL A 121 8.58 -2.07 1.79
N ASN A 122 8.44 -2.98 0.83
CA ASN A 122 9.51 -3.40 -0.08
C ASN A 122 9.47 -2.69 -1.46
N GLU A 123 8.51 -1.79 -1.67
CA GLU A 123 8.39 -0.92 -2.85
C GLU A 123 9.27 0.35 -2.75
#